data_AF-A0A349DPD0-F1
#
_entry.id   AF-A0A349DPD0-F1
#
_cell.length_a   1.000
_cell.length_b   1.000
_cell.length_c   1.000
_cell.angle_alpha   90.00
_cell.angle_beta   90.00
_cell.angle_gamma   90.00
#
_symmetry.space_group_name_H-M   'P 1'
#
loop_
_entity.id
_entity.type
_entity.pdbx_description
1 polymer ?
#
loop_
_entity_poly.entity_id
_entity_poly.type
_entity_poly.pdbx_seq_one_letter_code
_entity_poly.pdbx_strand_id
1 'polypeptide(L)'
;MSSITRPSSKRFFAFSIFLFCYFFVFTNTQAQHQEPVVIDVYPGVANSSNPSELTAVGNKLIFNATGSGIGKEPHISDGTSAGTSLLRDIFSGSNSSGANYFTEFTIGANTYAYFFANDNTNSGALYRTNVADGTTEFVVNVNPLGSASSTPGAGKGEFLVNVGGTLYFAGQDPIGRQELFKSDGTAGGTVLVKDINATPIGGFTIPSNPQNLTNINGTLFFTADANFDGGGSDVNRELWKSDGTDAGTQMVKDINVGTSNSSNPSNLVEKDGLCYFFADDGSGTTIWRSDGTDGGTFKVSLPAGTTVDATAGLVNANN
;
A
#
# COMPACT_ATOMS: atom_id res chain seq x y z
N MET A 1 49.49 -21.44 -57.62
CA MET A 1 49.17 -22.84 -57.30
C MET A 1 49.46 -23.09 -55.82
N SER A 2 48.66 -23.95 -55.20
CA SER A 2 48.71 -24.45 -53.81
C SER A 2 48.12 -23.55 -52.71
N SER A 3 46.90 -23.91 -52.32
CA SER A 3 46.35 -23.80 -50.97
C SER A 3 47.00 -24.84 -50.04
N ILE A 4 47.18 -24.55 -48.74
CA ILE A 4 47.11 -25.54 -47.65
C ILE A 4 46.99 -24.84 -46.27
N THR A 5 45.89 -25.21 -45.59
CA THR A 5 45.59 -25.39 -44.14
C THR A 5 46.06 -24.43 -43.03
N ARG A 6 45.09 -24.08 -42.16
CA ARG A 6 45.27 -23.60 -40.77
C ARG A 6 45.33 -24.78 -39.78
N PRO A 7 46.01 -24.66 -38.62
CA PRO A 7 45.82 -25.52 -37.47
C PRO A 7 44.86 -24.96 -36.40
N SER A 8 44.52 -25.86 -35.48
CA SER A 8 43.30 -26.03 -34.70
C SER A 8 43.33 -25.60 -33.23
N SER A 9 42.15 -25.18 -32.73
CA SER A 9 41.50 -25.53 -31.44
C SER A 9 42.10 -25.00 -30.11
N LYS A 10 41.34 -24.74 -29.02
CA LYS A 10 40.03 -25.23 -28.55
C LYS A 10 39.28 -24.11 -27.77
N ARG A 11 37.94 -24.08 -27.87
CA ARG A 11 37.00 -23.52 -26.88
C ARG A 11 35.98 -24.61 -26.55
N PHE A 12 35.67 -24.76 -25.27
CA PHE A 12 34.62 -25.59 -24.65
C PHE A 12 34.06 -24.73 -23.50
N PHE A 13 32.78 -24.69 -23.10
CA PHE A 13 31.59 -25.50 -23.38
C PHE A 13 30.35 -24.59 -23.35
N ALA A 14 29.31 -25.00 -24.08
CA ALA A 14 27.98 -24.41 -24.12
C ALA A 14 27.05 -25.02 -23.06
N PHE A 15 25.98 -24.30 -22.68
CA PHE A 15 24.66 -24.90 -22.47
C PHE A 15 23.57 -23.94 -22.98
N SER A 16 22.85 -24.39 -24.00
CA SER A 16 21.60 -23.82 -24.50
C SER A 16 20.43 -24.25 -23.62
N ILE A 17 19.45 -23.37 -23.42
CA ILE A 17 18.07 -23.78 -23.15
C ILE A 17 17.20 -23.19 -24.27
N PHE A 18 16.45 -24.10 -24.90
CA PHE A 18 15.59 -23.87 -26.04
C PHE A 18 14.35 -23.05 -25.66
N LEU A 19 14.08 -22.00 -26.43
CA LEU A 19 12.77 -21.35 -26.50
C LEU A 19 11.87 -22.23 -27.40
N PHE A 20 10.90 -22.94 -26.81
CA PHE A 20 9.90 -23.65 -27.58
C PHE A 20 8.82 -22.65 -28.03
N CYS A 21 8.87 -22.27 -29.31
CA CYS A 21 7.72 -21.75 -30.01
C CYS A 21 6.71 -22.89 -30.19
N TYR A 22 5.51 -22.77 -29.62
CA TYR A 22 4.40 -23.62 -30.03
C TYR A 22 3.73 -23.02 -31.27
N PHE A 23 4.04 -23.62 -32.42
CA PHE A 23 3.23 -23.56 -33.63
C PHE A 23 1.92 -24.31 -33.37
N PHE A 24 0.77 -23.67 -33.58
CA PHE A 24 -0.51 -24.35 -33.67
C PHE A 24 -0.57 -25.16 -34.97
N VAL A 25 -0.46 -26.48 -34.88
CA VAL A 25 -0.97 -27.39 -35.92
C VAL A 25 -2.39 -27.75 -35.52
N PHE A 26 -3.38 -27.33 -36.30
CA PHE A 26 -4.76 -27.76 -36.14
C PHE A 26 -4.84 -29.27 -36.33
N THR A 27 -4.96 -30.01 -35.23
CA THR A 27 -5.60 -31.32 -35.24
C THR A 27 -6.96 -31.16 -34.58
N ASN A 28 -7.99 -31.39 -35.38
CA ASN A 28 -9.39 -31.28 -35.01
C ASN A 28 -9.72 -32.43 -34.03
N THR A 29 -9.40 -32.22 -32.76
CA THR A 29 -9.99 -32.97 -31.65
C THR A 29 -10.56 -31.91 -30.72
N GLN A 30 -11.90 -31.87 -30.64
CA GLN A 30 -12.58 -31.06 -29.63
C GLN A 30 -12.31 -31.65 -28.25
N ALA A 31 -11.11 -31.43 -27.71
CA ALA A 31 -10.95 -31.35 -26.28
C ALA A 31 -11.64 -30.05 -25.88
N GLN A 32 -12.78 -30.15 -25.19
CA GLN A 32 -13.33 -29.00 -24.51
C GLN A 32 -12.23 -28.44 -23.61
N HIS A 33 -11.67 -27.30 -23.98
CA HIS A 33 -10.99 -26.47 -23.03
C HIS A 33 -12.10 -26.02 -22.08
N GLN A 34 -12.25 -26.73 -20.96
CA GLN A 34 -13.19 -26.36 -19.93
C GLN A 34 -12.73 -24.98 -19.46
N GLU A 35 -13.50 -23.95 -19.83
CA GLU A 35 -13.28 -22.60 -19.31
C GLU A 35 -13.07 -22.69 -17.80
N PRO A 36 -12.09 -21.98 -17.22
CA PRO A 36 -11.89 -21.99 -15.79
C PRO A 36 -13.23 -21.69 -15.12
N VAL A 37 -13.66 -22.57 -14.22
CA VAL A 37 -14.96 -22.45 -13.56
C VAL A 37 -14.95 -21.16 -12.76
N VAL A 38 -15.59 -20.12 -13.28
CA VAL A 38 -15.83 -18.88 -12.56
C VAL A 38 -16.74 -19.22 -11.38
N ILE A 39 -16.26 -18.93 -10.18
CA ILE A 39 -16.98 -19.24 -8.95
C ILE A 39 -18.03 -18.17 -8.75
N ASP A 40 -19.28 -18.59 -8.71
CA ASP A 40 -20.38 -17.75 -8.28
C ASP A 40 -20.44 -17.76 -6.75
N VAL A 41 -19.78 -16.79 -6.13
CA VAL A 41 -19.82 -16.57 -4.67
C VAL A 41 -21.22 -16.17 -4.19
N TYR A 42 -22.08 -15.68 -5.10
CA TYR A 42 -23.46 -15.31 -4.77
C TYR A 42 -24.47 -15.87 -5.78
N PRO A 43 -24.78 -17.18 -5.71
CA PRO A 43 -25.60 -17.85 -6.71
C PRO A 43 -27.03 -17.31 -6.77
N GLY A 44 -27.46 -16.90 -7.97
CA GLY A 44 -28.83 -16.49 -8.28
C GLY A 44 -28.93 -15.44 -9.39
N VAL A 45 -29.95 -15.54 -10.24
CA VAL A 45 -30.11 -14.73 -11.48
C VAL A 45 -30.29 -13.22 -11.28
N ALA A 46 -30.30 -12.71 -10.05
CA ALA A 46 -30.54 -11.30 -9.74
C ALA A 46 -29.41 -10.63 -8.93
N ASN A 47 -28.40 -11.38 -8.47
CA ASN A 47 -27.42 -10.86 -7.53
C ASN A 47 -25.99 -11.06 -8.03
N SER A 48 -25.13 -10.06 -7.80
CA SER A 48 -23.70 -10.10 -8.13
C SER A 48 -22.88 -10.14 -6.83
N SER A 49 -21.82 -10.95 -6.82
CA SER A 49 -20.84 -10.98 -5.72
C SER A 49 -19.96 -9.73 -5.64
N ASN A 50 -19.89 -8.94 -6.72
CA ASN A 50 -19.17 -7.67 -6.82
C ASN A 50 -17.78 -7.69 -6.15
N PRO A 51 -16.84 -8.54 -6.59
CA PRO A 51 -15.54 -8.69 -5.94
C PRO A 51 -14.72 -7.38 -5.98
N SER A 52 -13.99 -7.07 -4.92
CA SER A 52 -13.02 -5.95 -4.89
C SER A 52 -11.84 -6.24 -3.97
N GLU A 53 -10.83 -5.37 -3.96
CA GLU A 53 -9.61 -5.52 -3.13
C GLU A 53 -8.94 -6.89 -3.37
N LEU A 54 -8.73 -7.26 -4.64
CA LEU A 54 -8.09 -8.52 -5.00
C LEU A 54 -6.59 -8.44 -4.67
N THR A 55 -6.20 -9.08 -3.57
CA THR A 55 -4.82 -9.05 -3.08
C THR A 55 -4.27 -10.46 -2.97
N ALA A 56 -3.13 -10.70 -3.60
CA ALA A 56 -2.36 -11.92 -3.37
C ALA A 56 -1.67 -11.83 -1.99
N VAL A 57 -1.88 -12.84 -1.16
CA VAL A 57 -1.20 -13.00 0.13
C VAL A 57 -0.72 -14.45 0.23
N GLY A 58 0.59 -14.64 0.29
CA GLY A 58 1.23 -15.94 0.11
C GLY A 58 0.83 -16.56 -1.22
N ASN A 59 0.28 -17.77 -1.16
CA ASN A 59 -0.21 -18.52 -2.33
C ASN A 59 -1.74 -18.46 -2.50
N LYS A 60 -2.41 -17.52 -1.81
CA LYS A 60 -3.86 -17.36 -1.85
C LYS A 60 -4.23 -15.98 -2.39
N LEU A 61 -5.44 -15.88 -2.93
CA LEU A 61 -6.10 -14.63 -3.23
C LEU A 61 -7.06 -14.30 -2.08
N ILE A 62 -6.98 -13.08 -1.56
CA ILE A 62 -7.96 -12.53 -0.63
C ILE A 62 -8.68 -11.38 -1.31
N PHE A 63 -10.00 -11.31 -1.12
CA PHE A 63 -10.85 -10.32 -1.76
C PHE A 63 -12.15 -10.16 -0.99
N ASN A 64 -12.83 -9.04 -1.20
CA ASN A 64 -14.16 -8.82 -0.65
C ASN A 64 -15.23 -9.26 -1.63
N ALA A 65 -16.25 -9.96 -1.15
CA ALA A 65 -17.41 -10.32 -1.97
C ALA A 65 -18.70 -10.37 -1.15
N THR A 66 -19.83 -10.05 -1.81
CA THR A 66 -21.16 -10.20 -1.25
C THR A 66 -21.58 -11.67 -1.33
N GLY A 67 -22.16 -12.21 -0.25
CA GLY A 67 -22.72 -13.56 -0.19
C GLY A 67 -24.21 -13.58 0.13
N SER A 68 -24.81 -14.77 0.15
CA SER A 68 -26.24 -14.93 0.50
C SER A 68 -26.47 -14.70 1.99
N GLY A 69 -27.31 -13.70 2.33
CA GLY A 69 -27.64 -13.37 3.72
C GLY A 69 -26.54 -12.63 4.48
N ILE A 70 -25.42 -12.31 3.82
CA ILE A 70 -24.31 -11.50 4.36
C ILE A 70 -24.05 -10.28 3.48
N GLY A 71 -23.47 -9.23 4.03
CA GLY A 71 -22.95 -8.13 3.21
C GLY A 71 -21.65 -8.49 2.49
N LYS A 72 -20.90 -7.46 2.09
CA LYS A 72 -19.61 -7.62 1.42
C LYS A 72 -18.52 -7.89 2.46
N GLU A 73 -17.99 -9.11 2.45
CA GLU A 73 -17.11 -9.66 3.47
C GLU A 73 -15.84 -10.28 2.86
N PRO A 74 -14.76 -10.43 3.64
CA PRO A 74 -13.51 -11.00 3.15
C PRO A 74 -13.64 -12.51 2.86
N HIS A 75 -13.13 -12.92 1.70
CA HIS A 75 -13.06 -14.29 1.20
C HIS A 75 -11.61 -14.64 0.87
N ILE A 76 -11.33 -15.94 0.82
CA ILE A 76 -10.03 -16.50 0.42
C ILE A 76 -10.22 -17.50 -0.70
N SER A 77 -9.25 -17.60 -1.61
CA SER A 77 -9.27 -18.54 -2.73
C SER A 77 -7.86 -19.06 -3.05
N ASP A 78 -7.75 -20.32 -3.48
CA ASP A 78 -6.57 -20.85 -4.18
C ASP A 78 -6.73 -20.92 -5.70
N GLY A 79 -7.74 -20.23 -6.24
CA GLY A 79 -8.08 -20.28 -7.65
C GLY A 79 -8.99 -21.45 -8.05
N THR A 80 -9.38 -22.32 -7.09
CA THR A 80 -10.36 -23.39 -7.33
C THR A 80 -11.69 -23.11 -6.64
N SER A 81 -12.78 -23.68 -7.18
CA SER A 81 -14.11 -23.58 -6.56
C SER A 81 -14.15 -24.20 -5.17
N ALA A 82 -13.44 -25.31 -4.94
CA ALA A 82 -13.40 -25.98 -3.65
C ALA A 82 -12.57 -25.22 -2.61
N GLY A 83 -11.50 -24.53 -3.05
CA GLY A 83 -10.64 -23.75 -2.17
C GLY A 83 -11.04 -22.29 -2.03
N THR A 84 -12.27 -21.93 -2.44
CA THR A 84 -12.82 -20.59 -2.28
C THR A 84 -13.90 -20.56 -1.21
N SER A 85 -13.73 -19.72 -0.20
CA SER A 85 -14.66 -19.64 0.93
C SER A 85 -14.67 -18.26 1.56
N LEU A 86 -15.77 -17.94 2.23
CA LEU A 86 -15.85 -16.85 3.20
C LEU A 86 -14.80 -17.07 4.29
N LEU A 87 -14.07 -16.02 4.67
CA LEU A 87 -13.18 -16.06 5.83
C LEU A 87 -13.98 -15.89 7.12
N ARG A 88 -14.73 -14.79 7.21
CA ARG A 88 -15.60 -14.48 8.34
C ARG A 88 -16.65 -13.44 7.94
N ASP A 89 -17.88 -13.62 8.41
CA ASP A 89 -18.87 -12.55 8.47
C ASP A 89 -18.49 -11.63 9.65
N ILE A 90 -17.70 -10.59 9.38
CA ILE A 90 -17.15 -9.70 10.42
C ILE A 90 -18.25 -8.76 10.92
N PHE A 91 -19.00 -8.16 9.99
CA PHE A 91 -20.16 -7.34 10.34
C PHE A 91 -21.46 -8.12 10.13
N SER A 92 -21.85 -8.82 11.18
CA SER A 92 -22.92 -9.82 11.12
C SER A 92 -24.18 -9.39 10.37
N GLY A 93 -24.73 -10.34 9.61
CA GLY A 93 -25.97 -10.16 8.87
C GLY A 93 -25.72 -9.47 7.54
N SER A 94 -26.69 -8.73 7.01
CA SER A 94 -26.58 -8.10 5.69
C SER A 94 -25.65 -6.88 5.63
N ASN A 95 -24.95 -6.55 6.70
CA ASN A 95 -24.01 -5.42 6.74
C ASN A 95 -22.68 -5.83 6.11
N SER A 96 -21.98 -4.86 5.54
CA SER A 96 -20.64 -5.09 4.99
C SER A 96 -19.61 -4.59 5.98
N SER A 97 -18.62 -5.40 6.31
CA SER A 97 -17.50 -5.00 7.16
C SER A 97 -16.64 -3.91 6.52
N GLY A 98 -16.66 -3.82 5.19
CA GLY A 98 -15.85 -2.84 4.47
C GLY A 98 -14.36 -3.13 4.61
N ALA A 99 -14.01 -4.41 4.70
CA ALA A 99 -12.62 -4.83 4.85
C ALA A 99 -11.75 -4.23 3.72
N ASN A 100 -10.60 -3.67 4.03
CA ASN A 100 -9.77 -2.96 3.05
C ASN A 100 -8.28 -3.02 3.41
N TYR A 101 -7.44 -2.78 2.40
CA TYR A 101 -5.98 -2.77 2.53
C TYR A 101 -5.42 -4.10 3.04
N PHE A 102 -5.79 -5.21 2.39
CA PHE A 102 -5.19 -6.50 2.69
C PHE A 102 -3.68 -6.43 2.44
N THR A 103 -2.90 -6.61 3.51
CA THR A 103 -1.44 -6.50 3.50
C THR A 103 -0.83 -7.76 4.07
N GLU A 104 0.09 -8.36 3.32
CA GLU A 104 0.82 -9.54 3.75
C GLU A 104 1.74 -9.21 4.93
N PHE A 105 1.69 -10.06 5.95
CA PHE A 105 2.54 -9.96 7.14
C PHE A 105 2.88 -11.35 7.66
N THR A 106 4.15 -11.59 8.01
CA THR A 106 4.61 -12.89 8.48
C THR A 106 4.98 -12.82 9.96
N ILE A 107 4.46 -13.76 10.75
CA ILE A 107 4.81 -13.94 12.16
C ILE A 107 5.30 -15.37 12.36
N GLY A 108 6.59 -15.53 12.62
CA GLY A 108 7.21 -16.85 12.67
C GLY A 108 7.09 -17.57 11.32
N ALA A 109 6.47 -18.76 11.31
CA ALA A 109 6.25 -19.56 10.11
C ALA A 109 4.90 -19.28 9.43
N ASN A 110 4.07 -18.41 10.00
CA ASN A 110 2.71 -18.18 9.53
C ASN A 110 2.64 -16.89 8.70
N THR A 111 1.95 -16.98 7.56
CA THR A 111 1.59 -15.83 6.73
C THR A 111 0.18 -15.38 7.07
N TYR A 112 0.00 -14.08 7.28
CA TYR A 112 -1.27 -13.45 7.57
C TYR A 112 -1.58 -12.38 6.53
N ALA A 113 -2.86 -12.14 6.32
CA ALA A 113 -3.36 -10.90 5.76
C ALA A 113 -3.88 -10.02 6.90
N TYR A 114 -3.26 -8.86 7.07
CA TYR A 114 -3.80 -7.81 7.95
C TYR A 114 -4.63 -6.83 7.12
N PHE A 115 -5.69 -6.30 7.71
CA PHE A 115 -6.62 -5.39 7.05
C PHE A 115 -7.44 -4.62 8.08
N PHE A 116 -8.03 -3.50 7.70
CA PHE A 116 -9.05 -2.86 8.54
C PHE A 116 -10.43 -3.37 8.20
N ALA A 117 -11.32 -3.44 9.18
CA ALA A 117 -12.73 -3.76 8.97
C ALA A 117 -13.59 -3.14 10.08
N ASN A 118 -14.89 -3.00 9.80
CA ASN A 118 -15.91 -2.65 10.78
C ASN A 118 -16.60 -3.93 11.27
N ASP A 119 -16.92 -4.00 12.55
CA ASP A 119 -17.79 -5.02 13.13
C ASP A 119 -18.99 -4.37 13.84
N ASN A 120 -19.79 -5.18 14.55
CA ASN A 120 -20.97 -4.70 15.29
C ASN A 120 -20.68 -3.67 16.39
N THR A 121 -19.41 -3.52 16.78
CA THR A 121 -18.96 -2.75 17.95
C THR A 121 -17.82 -1.77 17.65
N ASN A 122 -17.10 -1.96 16.55
CA ASN A 122 -15.89 -1.25 16.18
C ASN A 122 -15.99 -0.72 14.76
N SER A 123 -15.48 0.49 14.55
CA SER A 123 -15.30 1.06 13.21
C SER A 123 -13.80 1.15 12.93
N GLY A 124 -13.33 0.58 11.81
CA GLY A 124 -11.93 0.65 11.39
C GLY A 124 -10.95 -0.08 12.31
N ALA A 125 -11.33 -1.24 12.85
CA ALA A 125 -10.44 -2.07 13.65
C ALA A 125 -9.47 -2.87 12.77
N LEU A 126 -8.27 -3.14 13.28
CA LEU A 126 -7.28 -3.99 12.63
C LEU A 126 -7.63 -5.45 12.90
N TYR A 127 -7.79 -6.22 11.83
CA TYR A 127 -7.97 -7.67 11.84
C TYR A 127 -6.78 -8.34 11.18
N ARG A 128 -6.68 -9.65 11.42
CA ARG A 128 -5.81 -10.53 10.66
C ARG A 128 -6.51 -11.81 10.30
N THR A 129 -6.09 -12.40 9.18
CA THR A 129 -6.47 -13.75 8.76
C THR A 129 -5.21 -14.57 8.57
N ASN A 130 -5.14 -15.75 9.20
CA ASN A 130 -4.10 -16.74 8.89
C ASN A 130 -4.41 -17.40 7.54
N VAL A 131 -3.47 -17.30 6.59
CA VAL A 131 -3.68 -17.78 5.21
C VAL A 131 -3.74 -19.31 5.13
N ALA A 132 -3.14 -20.01 6.09
CA ALA A 132 -3.07 -21.47 6.07
C ALA A 132 -4.42 -22.15 6.36
N ASP A 133 -5.20 -21.61 7.29
CA ASP A 133 -6.45 -22.20 7.79
C ASP A 133 -7.67 -21.27 7.66
N GLY A 134 -7.46 -20.01 7.26
CA GLY A 134 -8.52 -19.01 7.09
C GLY A 134 -9.04 -18.43 8.40
N THR A 135 -8.40 -18.67 9.55
CA THR A 135 -8.90 -18.11 10.83
C THR A 135 -8.74 -16.60 10.85
N THR A 136 -9.85 -15.88 11.09
CA THR A 136 -9.88 -14.41 11.18
C THR A 136 -10.09 -13.92 12.61
N GLU A 137 -9.19 -13.05 13.08
CA GLU A 137 -9.12 -12.56 14.46
C GLU A 137 -9.09 -11.02 14.50
N PHE A 138 -9.75 -10.46 15.50
CA PHE A 138 -9.59 -9.05 15.87
C PHE A 138 -8.22 -8.85 16.52
N VAL A 139 -7.49 -7.81 16.11
CA VAL A 139 -6.22 -7.42 16.71
C VAL A 139 -6.45 -6.30 17.71
N VAL A 140 -6.89 -5.14 17.23
CA VAL A 140 -7.11 -3.95 18.05
C VAL A 140 -7.97 -2.92 17.30
N ASN A 141 -8.76 -2.14 18.03
CA ASN A 141 -9.48 -1.01 17.46
C ASN A 141 -8.54 0.21 17.38
N VAL A 142 -8.27 0.69 16.17
CA VAL A 142 -7.38 1.85 15.91
C VAL A 142 -8.15 3.14 15.61
N ASN A 143 -9.48 3.12 15.80
CA ASN A 143 -10.40 4.24 15.66
C ASN A 143 -11.53 4.14 16.73
N PRO A 144 -11.19 4.26 18.02
CA PRO A 144 -12.15 4.02 19.11
C PRO A 144 -13.23 5.09 19.25
N LEU A 145 -13.06 6.29 18.66
CA LEU A 145 -14.03 7.38 18.76
C LEU A 145 -15.00 7.47 17.56
N GLY A 146 -14.82 6.63 16.53
CA GLY A 146 -15.87 6.32 15.55
C GLY A 146 -16.34 7.46 14.62
N SER A 147 -15.53 8.49 14.36
CA SER A 147 -15.96 9.59 13.46
C SER A 147 -15.87 9.20 11.96
N ALA A 148 -16.90 9.50 11.17
CA ALA A 148 -16.97 9.13 9.74
C ALA A 148 -15.90 9.80 8.85
N SER A 149 -15.27 10.89 9.32
CA SER A 149 -14.12 11.52 8.63
C SER A 149 -12.79 10.77 8.86
N SER A 150 -12.81 9.70 9.66
CA SER A 150 -11.63 9.07 10.24
C SER A 150 -11.55 7.56 10.02
N THR A 151 -12.30 7.02 9.04
CA THR A 151 -12.01 5.66 8.58
C THR A 151 -10.55 5.62 8.13
N PRO A 152 -9.72 4.68 8.62
CA PRO A 152 -8.47 4.37 7.96
C PRO A 152 -8.78 4.12 6.47
N GLY A 153 -8.34 5.00 5.58
CA GLY A 153 -8.70 4.94 4.16
C GLY A 153 -9.63 6.01 3.56
N ALA A 154 -10.05 7.05 4.29
CA ALA A 154 -10.88 8.12 3.69
C ALA A 154 -10.10 9.06 2.73
N GLY A 155 -8.75 9.03 2.73
CA GLY A 155 -7.89 9.76 1.79
C GLY A 155 -7.52 8.90 0.57
N LYS A 156 -7.04 9.50 -0.51
CA LYS A 156 -6.50 8.75 -1.65
C LYS A 156 -5.03 8.41 -1.36
N GLY A 157 -4.73 7.17 -0.98
CA GLY A 157 -3.38 6.66 -0.69
C GLY A 157 -3.45 5.28 0.00
N GLU A 158 -2.38 4.50 0.02
CA GLU A 158 -2.36 3.15 0.62
C GLU A 158 -2.31 3.26 2.16
N PHE A 159 -3.23 2.63 2.92
CA PHE A 159 -3.34 2.85 4.37
C PHE A 159 -2.99 1.65 5.26
N LEU A 160 -2.32 0.63 4.74
CA LEU A 160 -1.64 -0.36 5.58
C LEU A 160 -0.40 -0.88 4.87
N VAL A 161 0.78 -0.44 5.31
CA VAL A 161 2.04 -0.77 4.64
C VAL A 161 2.90 -1.63 5.55
N ASN A 162 3.39 -2.75 5.03
CA ASN A 162 4.41 -3.54 5.70
C ASN A 162 5.80 -3.06 5.28
N VAL A 163 6.58 -2.56 6.24
CA VAL A 163 7.99 -2.19 6.07
C VAL A 163 8.82 -3.11 6.95
N GLY A 164 9.45 -4.11 6.33
CA GLY A 164 10.41 -4.99 7.01
C GLY A 164 9.84 -5.77 8.20
N GLY A 165 8.56 -6.13 8.19
CA GLY A 165 7.91 -6.82 9.30
C GLY A 165 7.36 -5.88 10.38
N THR A 166 7.16 -4.61 10.05
CA THR A 166 6.38 -3.66 10.86
C THR A 166 5.28 -3.08 9.99
N LEU A 167 4.03 -3.18 10.44
CA LEU A 167 2.90 -2.53 9.78
C LEU A 167 2.86 -1.05 10.17
N TYR A 168 2.57 -0.19 9.21
CA TYR A 168 2.38 1.24 9.41
C TYR A 168 1.05 1.68 8.81
N PHE A 169 0.36 2.58 9.52
CA PHE A 169 -0.95 3.10 9.13
C PHE A 169 -1.26 4.39 9.88
N ALA A 170 -2.24 5.14 9.37
CA ALA A 170 -2.84 6.24 10.11
C ALA A 170 -3.92 5.70 11.08
N GLY A 171 -3.86 6.11 12.34
CA GLY A 171 -4.78 5.67 13.39
C GLY A 171 -5.12 6.82 14.34
N GLN A 172 -6.13 6.62 15.19
CA GLN A 172 -6.52 7.59 16.21
C GLN A 172 -5.71 7.45 17.49
N ASP A 173 -5.17 8.56 17.95
CA ASP A 173 -4.65 8.70 19.31
C ASP A 173 -5.80 8.70 20.35
N PRO A 174 -5.48 8.68 21.67
CA PRO A 174 -6.49 8.63 22.73
C PRO A 174 -7.48 9.81 22.76
N ILE A 175 -7.20 10.91 22.05
CA ILE A 175 -8.08 12.08 21.95
C ILE A 175 -8.72 12.23 20.56
N GLY A 176 -8.53 11.25 19.68
CA GLY A 176 -9.17 11.18 18.36
C GLY A 176 -8.40 11.82 17.21
N ARG A 177 -7.14 12.21 17.41
CA ARG A 177 -6.29 12.76 16.34
C ARG A 177 -5.73 11.66 15.46
N GLN A 178 -5.71 11.89 14.15
CA GLN A 178 -5.07 11.01 13.18
C GLN A 178 -3.55 11.19 13.20
N GLU A 179 -2.86 10.15 13.63
CA GLU A 179 -1.41 10.10 13.81
C GLU A 179 -0.82 8.83 13.18
N LEU A 180 0.51 8.77 13.09
CA LEU A 180 1.20 7.59 12.55
C LEU A 180 1.32 6.50 13.62
N PHE A 181 0.74 5.34 13.35
CA PHE A 181 0.86 4.14 14.17
C PHE A 181 1.72 3.09 13.50
N LYS A 182 2.31 2.24 14.34
CA LYS A 182 2.96 1.01 13.91
C LYS A 182 2.40 -0.20 14.64
N SER A 183 2.57 -1.39 14.07
CA SER A 183 2.22 -2.66 14.69
C SER A 183 3.24 -3.75 14.36
N ASP A 184 3.57 -4.58 15.35
CA ASP A 184 4.27 -5.86 15.17
C ASP A 184 3.31 -7.02 14.85
N GLY A 185 2.04 -6.70 14.58
CA GLY A 185 0.96 -7.64 14.33
C GLY A 185 0.18 -8.06 15.59
N THR A 186 0.54 -7.53 16.77
CA THR A 186 -0.18 -7.78 18.03
C THR A 186 -0.88 -6.52 18.55
N ALA A 187 -1.89 -6.70 19.40
CA ALA A 187 -2.56 -5.58 20.06
C ALA A 187 -1.58 -4.73 20.90
N GLY A 188 -0.70 -5.38 21.66
CA GLY A 188 0.26 -4.70 22.56
C GLY A 188 1.42 -4.01 21.83
N GLY A 189 1.81 -4.52 20.66
CA GLY A 189 2.79 -3.88 19.79
C GLY A 189 2.20 -2.87 18.82
N THR A 190 0.88 -2.63 18.88
CA THR A 190 0.21 -1.59 18.09
C THR A 190 0.24 -0.28 18.85
N VAL A 191 1.12 0.63 18.45
CA VAL A 191 1.44 1.84 19.21
C VAL A 191 1.67 3.04 18.30
N LEU A 192 1.46 4.23 18.85
CA LEU A 192 1.84 5.49 18.22
C LEU A 192 3.36 5.49 17.95
N VAL A 193 3.77 5.90 16.74
CA VAL A 193 5.19 6.05 16.40
C VAL A 193 5.74 7.34 17.02
N LYS A 194 5.04 8.45 16.76
CA LYS A 194 5.38 9.80 17.18
C LYS A 194 4.12 10.66 17.16
N ASP A 195 3.94 11.49 18.19
CA ASP A 195 3.02 12.62 18.14
C ASP A 195 3.74 13.79 17.45
N ILE A 196 3.51 13.95 16.14
CA ILE A 196 4.22 14.94 15.34
C ILE A 196 3.85 16.36 15.79
N ASN A 197 2.59 16.58 16.15
CA ASN A 197 2.04 17.86 16.59
C ASN A 197 1.74 17.87 18.10
N ALA A 198 2.71 17.42 18.91
CA ALA A 198 2.54 17.28 20.36
C ALA A 198 2.28 18.61 21.09
N THR A 199 2.77 19.72 20.55
CA THR A 199 2.55 21.06 21.11
C THR A 199 1.33 21.73 20.46
N PRO A 200 0.33 22.19 21.23
CA PRO A 200 -0.82 22.89 20.68
C PRO A 200 -0.43 24.11 19.85
N ILE A 201 -1.14 24.29 18.74
CA ILE A 201 -0.92 25.38 17.77
C ILE A 201 -2.12 26.29 17.81
N GLY A 202 -1.91 27.58 18.12
CA GLY A 202 -3.02 28.52 18.30
C GLY A 202 -4.01 28.10 19.41
N GLY A 203 -3.58 27.28 20.38
CA GLY A 203 -4.44 26.73 21.44
C GLY A 203 -5.21 25.47 21.06
N PHE A 204 -5.00 24.93 19.85
CA PHE A 204 -5.64 23.69 19.38
C PHE A 204 -4.62 22.55 19.31
N THR A 205 -5.03 21.35 19.76
CA THR A 205 -4.33 20.11 19.44
C THR A 205 -4.76 19.67 18.04
N ILE A 206 -3.81 19.46 17.15
CA ILE A 206 -4.09 19.18 15.74
C ILE A 206 -3.49 17.81 15.35
N PRO A 207 -4.15 17.07 14.43
CA PRO A 207 -3.64 15.80 13.93
C PRO A 207 -2.48 16.02 12.95
N SER A 208 -1.59 15.03 12.81
CA SER A 208 -0.56 15.03 11.76
C SER A 208 -1.06 14.50 10.41
N ASN A 209 -2.23 13.86 10.36
CA ASN A 209 -2.87 13.33 9.16
C ASN A 209 -1.89 12.60 8.19
N PRO A 210 -1.23 11.51 8.61
CA PRO A 210 -0.31 10.77 7.75
C PRO A 210 -1.01 10.25 6.49
N GLN A 211 -0.40 10.43 5.32
CA GLN A 211 -0.89 9.96 4.02
C GLN A 211 0.26 9.44 3.14
N ASN A 212 -0.08 8.79 2.02
CA ASN A 212 0.89 8.27 1.04
C ASN A 212 2.00 7.44 1.70
N LEU A 213 1.63 6.56 2.63
CA LEU A 213 2.59 5.66 3.26
C LEU A 213 3.19 4.78 2.17
N THR A 214 4.51 4.71 2.09
CA THR A 214 5.21 3.94 1.06
C THR A 214 6.48 3.35 1.64
N ASN A 215 6.69 2.06 1.40
CA ASN A 215 7.95 1.40 1.74
C ASN A 215 9.00 1.76 0.68
N ILE A 216 10.00 2.54 1.06
CA ILE A 216 11.14 2.88 0.20
C ILE A 216 12.37 2.19 0.78
N ASN A 217 12.73 1.04 0.18
CA ASN A 217 13.92 0.28 0.55
C ASN A 217 14.05 -0.01 2.07
N GLY A 218 12.95 -0.40 2.70
CA GLY A 218 12.92 -0.74 4.13
C GLY A 218 12.78 0.46 5.07
N THR A 219 12.56 1.67 4.55
CA THR A 219 12.21 2.85 5.34
C THR A 219 10.80 3.30 4.96
N LEU A 220 9.97 3.66 5.93
CA LEU A 220 8.68 4.26 5.63
C LEU A 220 8.89 5.70 5.18
N PHE A 221 8.37 6.06 4.01
CA PHE A 221 8.14 7.45 3.62
C PHE A 221 6.64 7.73 3.64
N PHE A 222 6.26 8.94 3.99
CA PHE A 222 4.88 9.37 4.09
C PHE A 222 4.79 10.90 4.04
N THR A 223 3.58 11.44 3.97
CA THR A 223 3.34 12.88 4.13
C THR A 223 2.56 13.14 5.39
N ALA A 224 2.87 14.22 6.08
CA ALA A 224 2.18 14.62 7.30
C ALA A 224 2.17 16.13 7.43
N ASP A 225 1.09 16.62 8.04
CA ASP A 225 0.88 18.01 8.41
C ASP A 225 1.65 18.30 9.69
N ALA A 226 2.46 19.35 9.69
CA ALA A 226 3.11 19.83 10.90
C ALA A 226 3.46 21.32 10.84
N ASN A 227 3.76 21.89 12.01
CA ASN A 227 4.21 23.27 12.13
C ASN A 227 5.72 23.34 12.31
N PHE A 228 6.40 23.68 11.23
CA PHE A 228 7.86 23.80 11.21
C PHE A 228 8.35 25.23 11.21
N ASP A 229 7.53 26.17 10.73
CA ASP A 229 7.97 27.56 10.56
C ASP A 229 7.82 28.41 11.82
N GLY A 230 7.32 27.83 12.91
CA GLY A 230 7.36 28.43 14.25
C GLY A 230 6.62 29.76 14.40
N GLY A 231 5.81 30.17 13.41
CA GLY A 231 5.28 31.53 13.32
C GLY A 231 3.76 31.68 13.14
N GLY A 232 3.02 30.60 12.84
CA GLY A 232 1.61 30.68 12.44
C GLY A 232 0.67 29.67 13.12
N SER A 233 -0.63 29.81 12.80
CA SER A 233 -1.68 28.82 13.10
C SER A 233 -1.76 27.70 12.06
N ASP A 234 -0.89 27.74 11.05
CA ASP A 234 -0.98 26.89 9.87
C ASP A 234 -0.09 25.65 10.04
N VAL A 235 -0.53 24.56 9.43
CA VAL A 235 0.29 23.35 9.25
C VAL A 235 0.59 23.16 7.78
N ASN A 236 1.82 22.74 7.51
CA ASN A 236 2.33 22.50 6.18
C ASN A 236 2.49 20.99 5.99
N ARG A 237 2.09 20.50 4.81
CA ARG A 237 2.22 19.09 4.46
C ARG A 237 3.54 18.89 3.75
N GLU A 238 4.43 18.15 4.40
CA GLU A 238 5.78 17.89 3.90
C GLU A 238 6.06 16.38 3.76
N LEU A 239 7.22 16.06 3.20
CA LEU A 239 7.71 14.69 3.10
C LEU A 239 8.38 14.28 4.42
N TRP A 240 7.98 13.15 4.95
CA TRP A 240 8.50 12.57 6.18
C TRP A 240 9.03 11.16 5.93
N LYS A 241 9.90 10.73 6.83
CA LYS A 241 10.34 9.34 6.93
C LYS A 241 10.25 8.81 8.36
N SER A 242 10.19 7.49 8.50
CA SER A 242 10.24 6.80 9.79
C SER A 242 10.96 5.45 9.68
N ASP A 243 11.73 5.12 10.71
CA ASP A 243 12.25 3.78 10.99
C ASP A 243 11.41 3.02 12.05
N GLY A 244 10.26 3.61 12.43
CA GLY A 244 9.39 3.09 13.48
C GLY A 244 9.71 3.60 14.89
N THR A 245 10.70 4.47 15.06
CA THR A 245 11.01 5.12 16.33
C THR A 245 10.64 6.61 16.30
N ASP A 246 10.40 7.20 17.47
CA ASP A 246 10.16 8.64 17.59
C ASP A 246 11.35 9.47 17.06
N ALA A 247 12.58 9.04 17.40
CA ALA A 247 13.81 9.72 17.00
C ALA A 247 14.08 9.61 15.49
N GLY A 248 13.79 8.45 14.88
CA GLY A 248 13.92 8.23 13.44
C GLY A 248 12.74 8.75 12.62
N THR A 249 11.69 9.27 13.26
CA THR A 249 10.55 9.89 12.58
C THR A 249 10.79 11.39 12.42
N GLN A 250 11.13 11.78 11.20
CA GLN A 250 11.65 13.11 10.87
C GLN A 250 11.13 13.61 9.53
N MET A 251 10.93 14.92 9.44
CA MET A 251 10.75 15.58 8.16
C MET A 251 12.04 15.40 7.35
N VAL A 252 11.88 15.07 6.07
CA VAL A 252 13.01 14.88 5.17
C VAL A 252 13.60 16.22 4.77
N LYS A 253 12.73 17.17 4.38
CA LYS A 253 13.07 18.50 3.92
C LYS A 253 11.85 19.41 3.95
N ASP A 254 12.05 20.67 4.35
CA ASP A 254 11.11 21.74 4.03
C ASP A 254 11.40 22.22 2.59
N ILE A 255 10.50 21.87 1.66
CA ILE A 255 10.68 22.14 0.23
C ILE A 255 10.21 23.55 -0.12
N ASN A 256 9.11 24.01 0.48
CA ASN A 256 8.50 25.29 0.18
C ASN A 256 8.67 26.25 1.37
N VAL A 257 9.88 26.77 1.50
CA VAL A 257 10.27 27.60 2.66
C VAL A 257 9.38 28.85 2.80
N GLY A 258 8.82 29.06 3.98
CA GLY A 258 8.05 30.26 4.34
C GLY A 258 6.83 29.97 5.21
N THR A 259 6.41 30.91 6.05
CA THR A 259 5.60 30.70 7.27
C THR A 259 4.21 30.06 7.15
N SER A 260 3.73 29.76 5.94
CA SER A 260 2.41 29.16 5.68
C SER A 260 2.40 28.35 4.36
N ASN A 261 3.55 27.83 3.95
CA ASN A 261 3.71 27.21 2.64
C ASN A 261 3.82 25.69 2.75
N SER A 262 2.89 24.98 2.10
CA SER A 262 2.93 23.52 1.99
C SER A 262 3.51 23.11 0.65
N SER A 263 4.46 22.18 0.64
CA SER A 263 4.96 21.59 -0.61
C SER A 263 4.01 20.52 -1.19
N ASN A 264 3.05 20.06 -0.39
CA ASN A 264 2.03 19.06 -0.73
C ASN A 264 2.57 17.83 -1.48
N PRO A 265 3.52 17.05 -0.92
CA PRO A 265 4.06 15.90 -1.61
C PRO A 265 2.98 14.85 -1.95
N SER A 266 3.06 14.26 -3.13
CA SER A 266 2.06 13.29 -3.61
C SER A 266 2.66 12.26 -4.55
N ASN A 267 1.95 11.14 -4.75
CA ASN A 267 2.36 10.01 -5.59
C ASN A 267 3.79 9.53 -5.28
N LEU A 268 4.03 9.19 -4.02
CA LEU A 268 5.32 8.64 -3.59
C LEU A 268 5.50 7.27 -4.24
N VAL A 269 6.65 7.08 -4.88
CA VAL A 269 7.00 5.84 -5.59
C VAL A 269 8.44 5.46 -5.27
N GLU A 270 8.65 4.19 -4.98
CA GLU A 270 9.97 3.59 -4.87
C GLU A 270 10.55 3.36 -6.27
N LYS A 271 11.79 3.82 -6.49
CA LYS A 271 12.56 3.45 -7.67
C LYS A 271 14.05 3.41 -7.33
N ASP A 272 14.64 2.23 -7.48
CA ASP A 272 16.08 1.98 -7.32
C ASP A 272 16.63 2.46 -5.97
N GLY A 273 15.84 2.29 -4.90
CA GLY A 273 16.18 2.67 -3.54
C GLY A 273 15.88 4.13 -3.18
N LEU A 274 15.28 4.89 -4.09
CA LEU A 274 14.95 6.31 -3.91
C LEU A 274 13.44 6.53 -3.92
N CYS A 275 13.00 7.56 -3.20
CA CYS A 275 11.63 8.05 -3.25
C CYS A 275 11.50 9.10 -4.36
N TYR A 276 10.63 8.86 -5.33
CA TYR A 276 10.21 9.86 -6.32
C TYR A 276 8.78 10.32 -5.99
N PHE A 277 8.51 11.61 -6.16
CA PHE A 277 7.22 12.20 -5.77
C PHE A 277 7.01 13.54 -6.48
N PHE A 278 5.78 14.05 -6.45
CA PHE A 278 5.51 15.42 -6.86
C PHE A 278 5.48 16.35 -5.65
N ALA A 279 6.05 17.54 -5.76
CA ALA A 279 5.96 18.60 -4.75
C ALA A 279 6.12 19.99 -5.38
N ASP A 280 5.64 21.01 -4.68
CA ASP A 280 5.73 22.42 -5.06
C ASP A 280 6.75 23.16 -4.17
N ASP A 281 7.70 23.88 -4.77
CA ASP A 281 8.70 24.72 -4.09
C ASP A 281 8.33 26.22 -4.11
N GLY A 282 7.07 26.54 -4.39
CA GLY A 282 6.59 27.90 -4.63
C GLY A 282 6.71 28.35 -6.09
N SER A 283 7.36 27.56 -6.96
CA SER A 283 7.42 27.81 -8.41
C SER A 283 6.49 26.92 -9.24
N GLY A 284 5.70 26.08 -8.59
CA GLY A 284 4.77 25.13 -9.19
C GLY A 284 5.18 23.68 -8.99
N THR A 285 4.19 22.79 -8.97
CA THR A 285 4.38 21.35 -8.76
C THR A 285 5.22 20.70 -9.86
N THR A 286 6.20 19.91 -9.46
CA THR A 286 7.11 19.17 -10.34
C THR A 286 7.55 17.86 -9.71
N ILE A 287 8.36 17.07 -10.40
CA ILE A 287 8.94 15.84 -9.86
C ILE A 287 10.18 16.11 -9.01
N TRP A 288 10.22 15.47 -7.86
CA TRP A 288 11.30 15.48 -6.89
C TRP A 288 11.80 14.06 -6.66
N ARG A 289 13.03 13.97 -6.14
CA ARG A 289 13.56 12.73 -5.60
C ARG A 289 14.14 12.94 -4.20
N SER A 290 14.21 11.88 -3.43
CA SER A 290 14.82 11.84 -2.10
C SER A 290 15.47 10.49 -1.80
N ASP A 291 16.61 10.53 -1.10
CA ASP A 291 17.23 9.38 -0.42
C ASP A 291 16.88 9.32 1.08
N GLY A 292 15.96 10.17 1.54
CA GLY A 292 15.58 10.31 2.95
C GLY A 292 16.46 11.28 3.74
N THR A 293 17.31 12.07 3.10
CA THR A 293 18.08 13.16 3.71
C THR A 293 17.76 14.49 3.05
N ASP A 294 17.95 15.60 3.78
CA ASP A 294 17.74 16.95 3.21
C ASP A 294 18.63 17.21 1.98
N GLY A 295 19.92 16.83 2.06
CA GLY A 295 20.90 17.02 0.99
C GLY A 295 20.66 16.14 -0.24
N GLY A 296 20.10 14.94 -0.04
CA GLY A 296 19.69 14.04 -1.12
C GLY A 296 18.28 14.30 -1.65
N THR A 297 17.60 15.34 -1.18
CA THR A 297 16.24 15.72 -1.61
C THR A 297 16.25 16.95 -2.50
N PHE A 298 15.88 16.77 -3.77
CA PHE A 298 15.91 17.83 -4.77
C PHE A 298 15.03 17.57 -5.99
N LYS A 299 14.67 18.69 -6.64
CA LYS A 299 13.94 18.77 -7.89
C LYS A 299 14.67 18.03 -9.01
N VAL A 300 13.95 17.17 -9.72
CA VAL A 300 14.51 16.43 -10.87
C VAL A 300 14.50 17.33 -12.09
N SER A 301 15.63 17.43 -12.78
CA SER A 301 15.72 18.15 -14.05
C SER A 301 15.06 17.35 -15.16
N LEU A 302 14.09 17.95 -15.85
CA LEU A 302 13.36 17.34 -16.94
C LEU A 302 13.87 17.84 -18.31
N PRO A 303 13.85 17.00 -19.37
CA PRO A 303 14.10 17.46 -20.73
C PRO A 303 13.13 18.57 -21.15
N ALA A 304 13.59 19.47 -22.02
CA ALA A 304 12.76 20.53 -22.57
C ALA A 304 11.51 19.95 -23.27
N GLY A 305 10.36 20.61 -23.08
CA GLY A 305 9.08 20.16 -23.63
C GLY A 305 8.38 19.07 -22.83
N THR A 306 8.96 18.57 -21.73
CA THR A 306 8.28 17.65 -20.82
C THR A 306 7.14 18.34 -20.08
N THR A 307 5.96 17.72 -20.02
CA THR A 307 4.83 18.19 -19.21
C THR A 307 4.61 17.28 -18.00
N VAL A 308 4.17 17.87 -16.90
CA VAL A 308 3.88 17.17 -15.64
C VAL A 308 2.39 17.32 -15.34
N ASP A 309 1.72 16.19 -15.13
CA ASP A 309 0.37 16.11 -14.58
C ASP A 309 0.44 15.35 -13.26
N ALA A 310 0.69 16.08 -12.19
CA ALA A 310 0.77 15.50 -10.84
C ALA A 310 -0.57 14.91 -10.37
N THR A 311 -1.70 15.37 -10.92
CA THR A 311 -3.03 14.84 -10.55
C THR A 311 -3.23 13.45 -11.13
N ALA A 312 -2.79 13.24 -12.37
CA ALA A 312 -2.81 11.92 -13.01
C ALA A 312 -1.59 11.05 -12.64
N GLY A 313 -0.59 11.61 -11.94
CA GLY A 313 0.66 10.92 -11.65
C GLY A 313 1.54 10.69 -12.89
N LEU A 314 1.42 11.56 -13.91
CA LEU A 314 2.05 11.37 -15.21
C LEU A 314 3.14 12.41 -15.47
N VAL A 315 4.23 11.96 -16.11
CA VAL A 315 5.27 12.80 -16.69
C VAL A 315 5.37 12.44 -18.17
N ASN A 316 5.04 13.37 -19.05
CA ASN A 316 5.03 13.16 -20.50
C ASN A 316 6.23 13.86 -21.13
N ALA A 317 7.28 13.09 -21.43
CA ALA A 317 8.37 13.58 -22.25
C ALA A 317 7.90 13.60 -23.72
N ASN A 318 7.74 14.79 -24.30
CA ASN A 318 7.32 14.97 -25.70
C ASN A 318 8.45 14.64 -26.71
N ASN A 319 9.24 13.59 -26.45
CA ASN A 319 10.42 13.19 -27.24
C ASN A 319 10.21 11.84 -27.92
#